data_AF-A0A2N0ZH75-F1
#
_entry.id   AF-A0A2N0ZH75-F1
#
_cell.length_a   1.000
_cell.length_b   1.000
_cell.length_c   1.000
_cell.angle_alpha   90.00
_cell.angle_beta   90.00
_cell.angle_gamma   90.00
#
_symmetry.space_group_name_H-M   'P 1'
#
loop_
_entity.id
_entity.type
_entity.pdbx_description
1 polymer ?
#
loop_
_entity_poly.entity_id
_entity_poly.type
_entity_poly.pdbx_seq_one_letter_code
_entity_poly.pdbx_strand_id
1 'polypeptide(L)'
;MPFVKKEKYKQTELKHCRFLNLPELDFINWCSESYKINKGVFHTVDQWFYNYGIESIITRRLFLIAFFDYAAENVETKNKSNVIKFGRGGLNKKLHDFNLYIDLATVIQ
;
A
#
# COMPACT_ATOMS: atom_id res chain seq x y z
N MET A 1 0.16 44.92 11.20
CA MET A 1 1.08 43.85 10.73
C MET A 1 0.32 42.52 10.69
N PRO A 2 -0.08 42.01 9.52
CA PRO A 2 -0.73 40.71 9.42
C PRO A 2 0.31 39.63 9.11
N PHE A 3 0.57 38.76 10.08
CA PHE A 3 1.43 37.60 9.85
C PHE A 3 0.66 36.52 9.08
N VAL A 4 1.07 36.39 7.81
CA VAL A 4 1.32 35.17 7.04
C VAL A 4 0.13 34.22 6.77
N LYS A 5 -0.29 34.31 5.51
CA LYS A 5 -0.94 33.34 4.61
C LYS A 5 -1.19 31.93 5.15
N LYS A 6 -2.48 31.54 5.15
CA LYS A 6 -2.96 30.15 5.15
C LYS A 6 -2.45 29.44 3.88
N GLU A 7 -1.27 28.87 3.93
CA GLU A 7 -0.73 28.07 2.83
C GLU A 7 -1.27 26.63 2.87
N LYS A 8 -1.48 26.11 1.65
CA LYS A 8 -2.21 24.90 1.29
C LYS A 8 -1.51 23.59 1.67
N TYR A 9 -1.02 23.46 2.89
CA TYR A 9 -0.63 22.17 3.46
C TYR A 9 -1.84 21.58 4.16
N LYS A 10 -2.52 20.58 3.55
CA LYS A 10 -3.35 19.59 4.28
C LYS A 10 -4.09 18.56 3.44
N GLN A 11 -4.46 18.80 2.18
CA GLN A 11 -5.43 17.91 1.53
C GLN A 11 -4.84 16.66 0.88
N THR A 12 -3.58 16.67 0.43
CA THR A 12 -2.98 15.53 -0.28
C THR A 12 -2.28 14.56 0.68
N GLU A 13 -1.57 15.07 1.69
CA GLU A 13 -0.92 14.25 2.73
C GLU A 13 -1.93 13.58 3.66
N LEU A 14 -3.02 14.26 4.04
CA LEU A 14 -4.05 13.67 4.91
C LEU A 14 -4.99 12.69 4.20
N LYS A 15 -5.02 12.66 2.85
CA LYS A 15 -5.88 11.72 2.13
C LYS A 15 -5.53 10.29 2.50
N HIS A 16 -4.25 9.95 2.51
CA HIS A 16 -3.78 8.64 2.99
C HIS A 16 -4.02 8.50 4.50
N CYS A 17 -3.77 9.53 5.32
CA CYS A 17 -4.04 9.47 6.75
C CYS A 17 -5.50 9.10 7.07
N ARG A 18 -6.49 9.52 6.27
CA ARG A 18 -7.88 9.12 6.49
C ARG A 18 -8.07 7.62 6.29
N PHE A 19 -7.56 7.04 5.20
CA PHE A 19 -7.70 5.62 4.90
C PHE A 19 -6.92 4.75 5.90
N LEU A 20 -5.73 5.19 6.30
CA LEU A 20 -4.91 4.51 7.29
C LEU A 20 -5.59 4.36 8.66
N ASN A 21 -6.55 5.22 8.99
CA ASN A 21 -7.29 5.20 10.26
C ASN A 21 -8.71 4.59 10.15
N LEU A 22 -9.07 4.01 9.00
CA LEU A 22 -10.36 3.33 8.87
C LEU A 22 -10.48 2.14 9.83
N PRO A 23 -11.70 1.79 10.29
CA PRO A 23 -11.94 0.50 10.91
C PRO A 23 -11.42 -0.65 10.03
N GLU A 24 -11.04 -1.77 10.64
CA GLU A 24 -10.38 -2.87 9.95
C GLU A 24 -11.15 -3.35 8.71
N LEU A 25 -12.45 -3.62 8.86
CA LEU A 25 -13.29 -4.07 7.75
C LEU A 25 -13.37 -3.04 6.63
N ASP A 26 -13.51 -1.77 6.96
CA ASP A 26 -13.59 -0.68 5.98
C ASP A 26 -12.27 -0.50 5.22
N PHE A 27 -11.14 -0.65 5.92
CA PHE A 27 -9.83 -0.61 5.30
C PHE A 27 -9.63 -1.78 4.32
N ILE A 28 -10.00 -3.01 4.72
CA ILE A 28 -9.94 -4.20 3.87
C ILE A 28 -10.81 -4.02 2.62
N ASN A 29 -12.04 -3.53 2.80
CA ASN A 29 -12.96 -3.30 1.70
C ASN A 29 -12.41 -2.24 0.73
N TRP A 30 -11.90 -1.12 1.26
CA TRP A 30 -11.29 -0.08 0.45
C TRP A 30 -10.09 -0.59 -0.36
N CYS A 31 -9.18 -1.38 0.23
CA CYS A 31 -8.09 -2.03 -0.50
C CYS A 31 -8.62 -2.98 -1.58
N SER A 32 -9.61 -3.81 -1.25
CA SER A 32 -10.22 -4.76 -2.17
C SER A 32 -10.86 -4.07 -3.38
N GLU A 33 -11.53 -2.94 -3.16
CA GLU A 33 -12.17 -2.15 -4.21
C GLU A 33 -11.18 -1.37 -5.07
N SER A 34 -10.17 -0.76 -4.44
CA SER A 34 -9.17 0.09 -5.10
C SER A 34 -8.22 -0.71 -5.97
N TYR A 35 -7.78 -1.88 -5.46
CA TYR A 35 -6.77 -2.72 -6.11
C TYR A 35 -7.34 -3.99 -6.76
N LYS A 36 -8.67 -4.18 -6.67
CA LYS A 36 -9.37 -5.36 -7.20
C LYS A 36 -8.75 -6.69 -6.74
N ILE A 37 -8.31 -6.71 -5.48
CA ILE A 37 -7.78 -7.90 -4.80
C ILE A 37 -8.87 -8.58 -3.99
N ASN A 38 -8.70 -9.88 -3.71
CA ASN A 38 -9.55 -10.57 -2.75
C ASN A 38 -8.97 -10.45 -1.32
N LYS A 39 -9.79 -10.77 -0.31
CA LYS A 39 -9.40 -10.72 1.10
C LYS A 39 -8.19 -11.63 1.42
N GLY A 40 -8.08 -12.78 0.75
CA GLY A 40 -6.95 -13.70 0.95
C GLY A 40 -5.60 -13.05 0.57
N VAL A 41 -5.56 -12.32 -0.55
CA VAL A 41 -4.38 -11.56 -0.96
C VAL A 41 -4.07 -10.47 0.07
N PHE A 42 -5.08 -9.70 0.49
CA PHE A 42 -4.90 -8.69 1.54
C PHE A 42 -4.27 -9.28 2.81
N HIS A 43 -4.86 -10.35 3.36
CA HIS A 43 -4.39 -10.97 4.59
C HIS A 43 -3.00 -11.57 4.44
N THR A 44 -2.68 -12.14 3.27
CA THR A 44 -1.33 -12.68 3.02
C THR A 44 -0.28 -11.59 3.06
N VAL A 45 -0.53 -10.45 2.42
CA VAL A 45 0.40 -9.31 2.40
C VAL A 45 0.50 -8.66 3.78
N ASP A 46 -0.62 -8.48 4.47
CA ASP A 46 -0.64 -7.94 5.83
C ASP A 46 0.20 -8.82 6.78
N GLN A 47 -0.03 -10.14 6.77
CA GLN A 47 0.76 -11.08 7.56
C GLN A 47 2.23 -11.10 7.16
N TRP A 48 2.54 -10.94 5.87
CA TRP A 48 3.93 -10.83 5.41
C TRP A 48 4.64 -9.66 6.08
N PHE A 49 4.05 -8.47 6.04
CA PHE A 49 4.66 -7.28 6.64
C PHE A 49 4.72 -7.34 8.17
N TYR A 50 3.74 -7.96 8.80
CA TYR A 50 3.80 -8.22 10.25
C TYR A 50 4.99 -9.14 10.59
N ASN A 51 5.13 -10.25 9.88
CA ASN A 51 6.24 -11.19 10.08
C ASN A 51 7.62 -10.58 9.73
N TYR A 52 7.65 -9.59 8.86
CA TYR A 52 8.83 -8.81 8.53
C TYR A 52 9.20 -7.77 9.62
N GLY A 53 8.37 -7.58 10.65
CA GLY A 53 8.63 -6.70 11.80
C GLY A 53 7.86 -5.38 11.79
N ILE A 54 6.90 -5.19 10.88
CA ILE A 54 6.10 -3.95 10.81
C ILE A 54 4.85 -4.10 11.70
N GLU A 55 5.05 -3.96 13.00
CA GLU A 55 4.01 -4.20 14.02
C GLU A 55 2.93 -3.12 14.06
N SER A 56 3.33 -1.84 13.94
CA SER A 56 2.41 -0.70 13.97
C SER A 56 1.35 -0.83 12.86
N ILE A 57 0.07 -0.85 13.25
CA ILE A 57 -1.04 -0.98 12.30
C ILE A 57 -1.00 0.12 11.24
N ILE A 58 -0.75 1.37 11.66
CA ILE A 58 -0.70 2.50 10.72
C ILE A 58 0.46 2.35 9.73
N THR A 59 1.64 1.95 10.23
CA THR A 59 2.82 1.72 9.38
C THR A 59 2.57 0.56 8.42
N ARG A 60 2.04 -0.56 8.90
CA ARG A 60 1.75 -1.73 8.05
C ARG A 60 0.73 -1.43 6.97
N ARG A 61 -0.29 -0.62 7.28
CA ARG A 61 -1.27 -0.13 6.29
C ARG A 61 -0.64 0.76 5.22
N LEU A 62 0.36 1.57 5.59
CA LEU A 62 1.13 2.34 4.61
C LEU A 62 1.90 1.41 3.67
N PHE A 63 2.54 0.37 4.20
CA PHE A 63 3.26 -0.63 3.40
C PHE A 63 2.33 -1.46 2.51
N LEU A 64 1.12 -1.81 2.99
CA LEU A 64 0.08 -2.45 2.19
C LEU A 64 -0.29 -1.60 0.97
N ILE A 65 -0.57 -0.31 1.18
CA ILE A 65 -0.89 0.63 0.09
C ILE A 65 0.26 0.70 -0.90
N ALA A 66 1.48 0.95 -0.40
CA ALA A 66 2.67 1.06 -1.25
C ALA A 66 2.94 -0.21 -2.06
N PHE A 67 2.77 -1.39 -1.45
CA PHE A 67 2.89 -2.67 -2.14
C PHE A 67 1.85 -2.84 -3.23
N PHE A 68 0.59 -2.51 -2.96
CA PHE A 68 -0.46 -2.66 -3.96
C PHE A 68 -0.34 -1.65 -5.10
N ASP A 69 0.11 -0.42 -4.82
CA ASP A 69 0.47 0.56 -5.86
C ASP A 69 1.59 0.01 -6.74
N TYR A 70 2.70 -0.44 -6.14
CA TYR A 70 3.81 -1.09 -6.85
C TYR A 70 3.34 -2.30 -7.68
N ALA A 71 2.50 -3.15 -7.11
CA ALA A 71 2.01 -4.35 -7.77
C ALA A 71 1.09 -4.02 -8.95
N ALA A 72 0.33 -2.90 -8.87
CA ALA A 72 -0.57 -2.40 -9.90
C ALA A 72 0.16 -1.68 -11.04
N GLU A 73 1.20 -0.89 -10.76
CA GLU A 73 2.02 -0.21 -11.79
C GLU A 73 2.73 -1.19 -12.71
N ASN A 74 3.09 -2.36 -12.18
CA ASN A 74 3.68 -3.47 -12.94
C ASN A 74 2.64 -4.28 -13.76
N VAL A 75 1.38 -3.88 -13.80
CA VAL A 75 0.39 -4.46 -14.73
C VAL A 75 0.62 -3.82 -16.09
N GLU A 76 1.42 -4.47 -16.93
CA GLU A 76 1.68 -4.02 -18.31
C GLU A 76 0.38 -3.59 -18.99
N THR A 77 0.35 -2.32 -19.37
CA THR A 77 -0.71 -1.63 -20.09
C THR A 77 -1.25 -2.49 -21.24
N LYS A 78 -2.35 -3.23 -21.02
CA LYS A 78 -3.11 -3.80 -22.15
C LYS A 78 -4.59 -4.08 -21.93
N ASN A 79 -5.14 -3.95 -20.73
CA ASN A 79 -6.59 -3.98 -20.57
C ASN A 79 -7.04 -3.07 -19.42
N LYS A 80 -8.10 -2.29 -19.65
CA LYS A 80 -8.68 -1.24 -18.78
C LYS A 80 -9.26 -1.75 -17.44
N SER A 81 -8.87 -2.94 -16.99
CA SER A 81 -9.22 -3.48 -15.69
C SER A 81 -7.94 -3.59 -14.86
N ASN A 82 -7.74 -2.67 -13.91
CA ASN A 82 -6.64 -2.64 -12.93
C ASN A 82 -6.74 -3.83 -11.93
N VAL A 83 -6.93 -5.05 -12.41
CA VAL A 83 -6.98 -6.25 -11.60
C VAL A 83 -5.57 -6.77 -11.43
N ILE A 84 -5.05 -6.68 -10.21
CA ILE A 84 -3.75 -7.27 -9.88
C ILE A 84 -3.90 -8.79 -9.91
N LYS A 85 -3.17 -9.46 -10.81
CA LYS A 85 -3.13 -10.92 -10.91
C LYS A 85 -1.73 -11.42 -10.56
N PHE A 86 -1.65 -12.31 -9.57
CA PHE A 86 -0.39 -12.80 -9.03
C PHE A 86 0.01 -14.20 -9.55
N GLY A 87 -0.83 -14.89 -10.31
CA GLY A 87 -0.54 -16.26 -10.78
C GLY A 87 -0.18 -17.23 -9.64
N ARG A 88 0.37 -18.40 -9.96
CA ARG A 88 0.85 -19.36 -8.94
C ARG A 88 2.19 -18.87 -8.39
N GLY A 89 2.26 -18.56 -7.10
CA GLY A 89 3.48 -18.14 -6.41
C GLY A 89 3.96 -16.71 -6.71
N GLY A 90 3.36 -15.98 -7.65
CA GLY A 90 3.82 -14.64 -8.02
C GLY A 90 3.52 -13.55 -6.98
N LEU A 91 2.65 -13.83 -5.99
CA LEU A 91 2.46 -12.93 -4.85
C LEU A 91 3.72 -12.87 -3.98
N ASN A 92 4.23 -14.04 -3.58
CA ASN A 92 5.46 -14.14 -2.78
C ASN A 92 6.66 -13.56 -3.53
N LYS A 93 6.76 -13.82 -4.84
CA LYS A 93 7.82 -13.21 -5.67
C LYS A 93 7.76 -11.69 -5.63
N LYS A 94 6.58 -11.09 -5.89
CA LYS A 94 6.42 -9.63 -5.84
C LYS A 94 6.71 -9.06 -4.45
N LEU A 95 6.36 -9.76 -3.38
CA LEU A 95 6.66 -9.35 -2.01
C LEU A 95 8.17 -9.32 -1.74
N HIS A 96 8.90 -10.34 -2.19
CA HIS A 96 10.36 -10.34 -2.12
C HIS A 96 10.98 -9.19 -2.93
N ASP A 97 10.52 -8.98 -4.16
CA ASP A 97 11.00 -7.90 -5.03
C ASP A 97 10.75 -6.52 -4.36
N PHE A 98 9.59 -6.33 -3.75
CA PHE A 98 9.23 -5.10 -3.04
C PHE A 98 10.06 -4.88 -1.77
N ASN A 99 10.30 -5.93 -0.97
CA ASN A 99 11.16 -5.83 0.20
C ASN A 99 12.60 -5.46 -0.17
N LEU A 100 13.14 -6.03 -1.26
CA LEU A 100 14.46 -5.64 -1.76
C LEU A 100 14.51 -4.15 -2.13
N TYR A 101 13.45 -3.60 -2.73
CA TYR A 101 13.34 -2.17 -3.01
C TYR A 101 13.32 -1.32 -1.73
N ILE A 102 12.57 -1.74 -0.70
CA ILE A 102 12.54 -1.07 0.60
C ILE A 102 13.93 -1.05 1.23
N ASP A 103 14.60 -2.20 1.28
CA ASP A 103 15.92 -2.35 1.89
C ASP A 103 17.00 -1.54 1.16
N LEU A 104 16.93 -1.45 -0.16
CA LEU A 104 17.83 -0.59 -0.93
C LEU A 104 17.57 0.90 -0.67
N ALA A 105 16.30 1.30 -0.48
CA ALA A 105 15.94 2.68 -0.21
C ALA A 105 16.35 3.14 1.20
N THR A 106 16.45 2.24 2.17
CA THR A 106 16.89 2.55 3.55
C THR A 106 18.41 2.55 3.71
N VAL A 107 19.17 1.92 2.80
CA VAL A 107 20.64 1.88 2.84
C VAL A 107 21.30 3.12 2.19
N ILE A 108 20.54 3.96 1.49
CA ILE A 108 21.04 5.16 0.79
C ILE A 108 20.79 6.47 1.57
N GLN A 109 20.30 6.40 2.81
CA GLN A 109 20.19 7.54 3.75
C GLN A 109 21.25 7.46 4.84
#